data_AF-R4SVA6-F1
#
_entry.id   AF-R4SVA6-F1
#
_cell.length_a   1.000
_cell.length_b   1.000
_cell.length_c   1.000
_cell.angle_alpha   90.00
_cell.angle_beta   90.00
_cell.angle_gamma   90.00
#
_symmetry.space_group_name_H-M   'P 1'
#
loop_
_entity.id
_entity.type
_entity.pdbx_description
1 polymer ?
#
loop_
_entity_poly.entity_id
_entity_poly.type
_entity_poly.pdbx_seq_one_letter_code
_entity_poly.pdbx_strand_id
1 'polypeptide(L)'
;MRPRDGQDHADRVALSAATTDGVHMRTADVRAWIAERREANVFHVERIPFAALDQWGFEDGTGNIAHRSGRFFTIEGLHVVEADGPHGDGPYREWQQPVIKQAEVGILGILAKEFDGVLHFLMQAKMEPGNPNLVQLSPTVQATRSNYTKAHGGTNVKLIEYFAPPDPERVIVDVLQAEQGSWFLQKSNRNMIVETADEVPLWDDFCWLTLGQIAELMHEDETINMNARSVLSCLPYHDKAPGAMFSDVQLLSWFTNERSRHDVRARRIPLKDVRDWKRGAEAIEHEDGRYFRVLAVAVKGSNREKVTWTQPLIESVGMGLVAFLMRDFGGVPHVLAHARADGGFLDTVELAPTVQCTPQNYLHLPAEQRPPFLDLVLGAPRSRIRYEAVHSEEGGRFLSVQARYLAIEADDTVEPPPGYAWITPGQLTALTRHGHYVNVEARTLLACLNAAAAQPRGGA
;
A
#
# COMPACT_ATOMS: atom_id res chain seq x y z
N MET A 1 -35.70 -10.17 -2.42
CA MET A 1 -34.92 -10.62 -1.24
C MET A 1 -33.95 -11.71 -1.71
N ARG A 2 -32.74 -11.75 -1.17
CA ARG A 2 -31.65 -12.68 -1.54
C ARG A 2 -30.95 -13.20 -0.27
N PRO A 3 -30.20 -14.32 -0.31
CA PRO A 3 -29.38 -14.76 0.82
C PRO A 3 -28.41 -13.66 1.28
N ARG A 4 -28.09 -13.60 2.59
CA ARG A 4 -27.16 -12.60 3.15
C ARG A 4 -25.75 -12.73 2.60
N ASP A 5 -25.33 -13.96 2.30
CA ASP A 5 -24.02 -14.26 1.73
C ASP A 5 -24.02 -14.21 0.18
N GLY A 6 -25.13 -13.75 -0.43
CA GLY A 6 -25.17 -13.29 -1.83
C GLY A 6 -24.59 -14.24 -2.88
N GLN A 7 -24.12 -13.67 -4.00
CA GLN A 7 -23.25 -14.38 -4.94
C GLN A 7 -21.87 -14.51 -4.30
N ASP A 8 -21.58 -15.68 -3.74
CA ASP A 8 -20.24 -15.98 -3.27
C ASP A 8 -19.29 -16.11 -4.48
N HIS A 9 -18.23 -15.29 -4.48
CA HIS A 9 -17.23 -15.29 -5.55
C HIS A 9 -16.03 -16.20 -5.24
N ALA A 10 -15.96 -16.79 -4.04
CA ALA A 10 -14.77 -17.49 -3.58
C ALA A 10 -14.35 -18.67 -4.48
N ASP A 11 -15.31 -19.44 -5.02
CA ASP A 11 -15.01 -20.53 -5.96
C ASP A 11 -14.44 -20.02 -7.29
N ARG A 12 -14.99 -18.91 -7.80
CA ARG A 12 -14.55 -18.28 -9.06
C ARG A 12 -13.18 -17.62 -8.90
N VAL A 13 -12.94 -17.01 -7.74
CA VAL A 13 -11.63 -16.49 -7.32
C VAL A 13 -10.61 -17.63 -7.23
N ALA A 14 -10.96 -18.74 -6.59
CA ALA A 14 -10.09 -19.91 -6.48
C ALA A 14 -9.75 -20.53 -7.84
N LEU A 15 -10.74 -20.65 -8.74
CA LEU A 15 -10.52 -21.12 -10.12
C LEU A 15 -9.55 -20.21 -10.88
N SER A 16 -9.77 -18.89 -10.81
CA SER A 16 -8.87 -17.91 -11.44
C SER A 16 -7.46 -17.95 -10.84
N ALA A 17 -7.33 -18.11 -9.52
CA ALA A 17 -6.05 -18.22 -8.83
C ALA A 17 -5.25 -19.46 -9.26
N ALA A 18 -5.96 -20.57 -9.57
CA ALA A 18 -5.36 -21.81 -10.04
C ALA A 18 -5.02 -21.81 -11.54
N THR A 19 -5.47 -20.81 -12.30
CA THR A 19 -5.29 -20.74 -13.76
C THR A 19 -4.20 -19.74 -14.11
N THR A 20 -3.19 -20.14 -14.89
CA THR A 20 -2.10 -19.26 -15.37
C THR A 20 -2.12 -19.05 -16.89
N ASP A 21 -2.92 -19.84 -17.61
CA ASP A 21 -3.16 -19.66 -19.04
C ASP A 21 -4.25 -18.60 -19.27
N GLY A 22 -3.84 -17.33 -19.31
CA GLY A 22 -4.72 -16.21 -19.58
C GLY A 22 -5.07 -16.03 -21.06
N VAL A 23 -6.24 -15.43 -21.33
CA VAL A 23 -6.78 -15.24 -22.68
C VAL A 23 -5.97 -14.27 -23.54
N HIS A 24 -5.29 -13.29 -22.94
CA HIS A 24 -4.68 -12.19 -23.67
C HIS A 24 -3.18 -12.35 -23.89
N MET A 25 -2.45 -12.78 -22.85
CA MET A 25 -0.99 -12.84 -22.87
C MET A 25 -0.50 -13.92 -21.91
N ARG A 26 0.61 -14.60 -22.22
CA ARG A 26 1.27 -15.51 -21.27
C ARG A 26 2.02 -14.69 -20.23
N THR A 27 2.10 -15.16 -18.98
CA THR A 27 2.77 -14.41 -17.91
C THR A 27 4.23 -14.05 -18.25
N ALA A 28 4.95 -14.97 -18.89
CA ALA A 28 6.35 -14.77 -19.29
C ALA A 28 6.54 -13.58 -20.26
N ASP A 29 5.51 -13.20 -21.02
CA ASP A 29 5.57 -12.10 -21.98
C ASP A 29 5.21 -10.74 -21.33
N VAL A 30 4.61 -10.74 -20.13
CA VAL A 30 4.15 -9.51 -19.44
C VAL A 30 5.30 -8.56 -19.15
N ARG A 31 6.48 -9.07 -18.77
CA ARG A 31 7.66 -8.23 -18.54
C ARG A 31 8.09 -7.51 -19.82
N ALA A 32 8.08 -8.20 -20.96
CA ALA A 32 8.41 -7.60 -22.25
C ALA A 32 7.37 -6.55 -22.64
N TRP A 33 6.08 -6.83 -22.41
CA TRP A 33 5.02 -5.86 -22.63
C TRP A 33 5.15 -4.61 -21.75
N ILE A 34 5.47 -4.74 -20.45
CA ILE A 34 5.73 -3.59 -19.58
C ILE A 34 6.92 -2.76 -20.10
N ALA A 35 7.99 -3.42 -20.56
CA ALA A 35 9.13 -2.74 -21.17
C ALA A 35 8.73 -1.98 -22.44
N GLU A 36 7.93 -2.60 -23.31
CA GLU A 36 7.36 -1.95 -24.51
C GLU A 36 6.52 -0.72 -24.12
N ARG A 37 5.63 -0.84 -23.12
CA ARG A 37 4.82 0.30 -22.64
C ARG A 37 5.67 1.42 -22.06
N ARG A 38 6.80 1.09 -21.44
CA ARG A 38 7.77 2.06 -20.91
C ARG A 38 8.53 2.79 -22.01
N GLU A 39 8.90 2.08 -23.08
CA GLU A 39 9.56 2.67 -24.25
C GLU A 39 8.59 3.52 -25.08
N ALA A 40 7.34 3.09 -25.23
CA ALA A 40 6.29 3.85 -25.92
C ALA A 40 5.95 5.16 -25.17
N ASN A 41 6.08 5.16 -23.85
CA ASN A 41 5.78 6.29 -22.98
C ASN A 41 7.07 6.84 -22.34
N VAL A 42 7.97 7.41 -23.16
CA VAL A 42 9.22 8.01 -22.64
C VAL A 42 8.88 9.20 -21.75
N PHE A 43 8.96 8.98 -20.44
CA PHE A 43 8.89 10.02 -19.41
C PHE A 43 10.24 10.16 -18.72
N HIS A 44 10.61 11.40 -18.43
CA HIS A 44 11.78 11.73 -17.64
C HIS A 44 11.37 12.48 -16.40
N VAL A 45 11.89 12.05 -15.26
CA VAL A 45 11.63 12.65 -13.96
C VAL A 45 12.95 13.23 -13.47
N GLU A 46 12.99 14.54 -13.28
CA GLU A 46 14.16 15.26 -12.82
C GLU A 46 13.83 15.97 -11.51
N ARG A 47 14.73 15.88 -10.52
CA ARG A 47 14.62 16.70 -9.32
C ARG A 47 14.84 18.16 -9.68
N ILE A 48 14.06 19.03 -9.04
CA ILE A 48 14.13 20.48 -9.24
C ILE A 48 14.11 21.20 -7.89
N PRO A 49 14.65 22.43 -7.80
CA PRO A 49 14.42 23.28 -6.64
C PRO A 49 12.92 23.57 -6.45
N PHE A 50 12.47 23.79 -5.20
CA PHE A 50 11.08 24.15 -4.94
C PHE A 50 10.64 25.43 -5.67
N ALA A 51 11.57 26.36 -5.91
CA ALA A 51 11.31 27.60 -6.64
C ALA A 51 10.94 27.38 -8.12
N ALA A 52 11.26 26.21 -8.67
CA ALA A 52 10.93 25.83 -10.05
C ALA A 52 9.62 25.03 -10.17
N LEU A 53 8.92 24.78 -9.05
CA LEU A 53 7.58 24.22 -9.11
C LEU A 53 6.63 25.18 -9.83
N ASP A 54 5.93 24.67 -10.84
CA ASP A 54 4.80 25.34 -11.47
C ASP A 54 3.50 24.93 -10.78
N GLN A 55 2.60 25.90 -10.57
CA GLN A 55 1.33 25.76 -9.86
C GLN A 55 1.38 25.27 -8.42
N TRP A 56 2.54 24.88 -7.88
CA TRP A 56 2.74 24.60 -6.46
C TRP A 56 3.52 25.72 -5.80
N GLY A 57 3.34 25.89 -4.50
CA GLY A 57 4.11 26.85 -3.73
C GLY A 57 3.89 26.70 -2.24
N PHE A 58 4.67 27.44 -1.47
CA PHE A 58 4.48 27.57 -0.04
C PHE A 58 3.40 28.62 0.22
N GLU A 59 2.36 28.27 0.96
CA GLU A 59 1.31 29.19 1.36
C GLU A 59 1.82 30.22 2.38
N ASP A 60 1.40 31.48 2.21
CA ASP A 60 1.69 32.52 3.18
C ASP A 60 1.02 32.21 4.52
N GLY A 61 1.74 32.49 5.62
CA GLY A 61 1.23 32.26 6.97
C GLY A 61 1.37 30.83 7.48
N THR A 62 1.11 29.79 6.69
CA THR A 62 1.25 28.38 7.14
C THR A 62 2.58 27.75 6.71
N GLY A 63 3.12 28.19 5.57
CA GLY A 63 4.25 27.54 4.92
C GLY A 63 3.94 26.13 4.42
N ASN A 64 2.66 25.73 4.34
CA ASN A 64 2.28 24.45 3.74
C ASN A 64 2.61 24.46 2.24
N ILE A 65 3.01 23.30 1.68
CA ILE A 65 3.14 23.18 0.23
C ILE A 65 1.78 22.79 -0.33
N ALA A 66 1.22 23.63 -1.19
CA ALA A 66 -0.10 23.42 -1.79
C ALA A 66 -0.10 23.76 -3.27
N HIS A 67 -1.02 23.13 -4.00
CA HIS A 67 -1.29 23.48 -5.38
C HIS A 67 -2.24 24.69 -5.43
N ARG A 68 -1.96 25.67 -6.31
CA ARG A 68 -2.74 26.92 -6.47
C ARG A 68 -4.23 26.69 -6.75
N SER A 69 -4.58 25.55 -7.35
CA SER A 69 -5.99 25.20 -7.61
C SER A 69 -6.73 24.65 -6.38
N GLY A 70 -6.05 24.40 -5.24
CA GLY A 70 -6.62 23.75 -4.07
C GLY A 70 -6.95 22.25 -4.24
N ARG A 71 -6.32 21.58 -5.22
CA ARG A 71 -6.55 20.15 -5.52
C ARG A 71 -5.28 19.34 -5.28
N PHE A 72 -5.32 18.04 -5.62
CA PHE A 72 -4.28 17.07 -5.32
C PHE A 72 -4.12 16.85 -3.82
N PHE A 73 -2.95 17.14 -3.27
CA PHE A 73 -2.61 16.98 -1.86
C PHE A 73 -1.86 18.22 -1.38
N THR A 74 -1.69 18.32 -0.06
CA THR A 74 -0.82 19.30 0.59
C THR A 74 0.28 18.59 1.36
N ILE A 75 1.42 19.25 1.52
CA ILE A 75 2.40 18.89 2.56
C ILE A 75 2.21 19.88 3.70
N GLU A 76 1.89 19.35 4.87
CA GLU A 76 1.61 20.11 6.09
C GLU A 76 2.49 19.62 7.23
N GLY A 77 2.36 20.19 8.43
CA GLY A 77 2.99 19.65 9.63
C GLY A 77 2.05 18.76 10.44
N LEU A 78 2.65 17.78 11.12
CA LEU A 78 1.99 16.92 12.10
C LEU A 78 2.77 16.99 13.42
N HIS A 79 2.05 17.09 14.52
CA HIS A 79 2.59 16.92 15.86
C HIS A 79 1.90 15.75 16.54
N VAL A 80 2.70 14.78 16.98
CA VAL A 80 2.21 13.54 17.57
C VAL A 80 2.77 13.41 18.98
N VAL A 81 1.90 13.06 19.93
CA VAL A 81 2.25 12.72 21.31
C VAL A 81 1.58 11.39 21.64
N GLU A 82 2.36 10.39 22.00
CA GLU A 82 1.89 9.22 22.73
C GLU A 82 2.21 9.40 24.20
N ALA A 83 1.20 9.34 25.06
CA ALA A 83 1.39 9.54 26.49
C ALA A 83 1.70 8.22 27.20
N ASP A 84 2.63 8.29 28.17
CA ASP A 84 2.83 7.30 29.22
C ASP A 84 2.29 7.90 30.51
N GLY A 85 1.05 7.57 30.84
CA GLY A 85 0.29 8.30 31.84
C GLY A 85 -0.98 7.58 32.30
N PRO A 86 -1.88 8.25 33.04
CA PRO A 86 -3.01 7.58 33.71
C PRO A 86 -4.01 6.89 32.76
N HIS A 87 -3.93 7.16 31.46
CA HIS A 87 -4.85 6.67 30.43
C HIS A 87 -4.12 6.09 29.21
N GLY A 88 -2.81 5.86 29.27
CA GLY A 88 -2.03 5.33 28.15
C GLY A 88 -0.81 4.56 28.62
N ASP A 89 -0.62 3.37 28.07
CA ASP A 89 0.46 2.43 28.45
C ASP A 89 1.87 2.93 28.07
N GLY A 90 1.97 3.91 27.18
CA GLY A 90 3.24 4.38 26.65
C GLY A 90 3.97 3.37 25.75
N PRO A 91 5.29 3.56 25.51
CA PRO A 91 6.15 4.58 26.12
C PRO A 91 5.84 6.00 25.61
N TYR A 92 6.24 7.03 26.37
CA TYR A 92 6.10 8.41 25.92
C TYR A 92 6.91 8.64 24.64
N ARG A 93 6.24 9.17 23.61
CA ARG A 93 6.87 9.59 22.35
C ARG A 93 6.28 10.93 21.94
N GLU A 94 7.13 11.88 21.58
CA GLU A 94 6.71 13.15 20.99
C GLU A 94 7.60 13.48 19.80
N TRP A 95 6.99 13.81 18.68
CA TRP A 95 7.73 14.28 17.50
C TRP A 95 6.87 15.16 16.61
N GLN A 96 7.56 15.88 15.72
CA GLN A 96 6.93 16.64 14.64
C GLN A 96 7.50 16.19 13.30
N GLN A 97 6.68 16.22 12.26
CA GLN A 97 7.12 15.87 10.91
C GLN A 97 6.25 16.53 9.86
N PRO A 98 6.76 16.69 8.63
CA PRO A 98 5.90 16.90 7.48
C PRO A 98 4.94 15.71 7.30
N VAL A 99 3.77 15.97 6.73
CA VAL A 99 2.77 14.94 6.44
C VAL A 99 2.00 15.29 5.17
N ILE A 100 1.67 14.27 4.37
CA ILE A 100 0.78 14.42 3.23
C ILE A 100 -0.66 14.50 3.74
N LYS A 101 -1.39 15.53 3.36
CA LYS A 101 -2.84 15.60 3.56
C LYS A 101 -3.56 15.62 2.21
N GLN A 102 -4.45 14.66 2.03
CA GLN A 102 -5.42 14.66 0.94
C GLN A 102 -6.74 14.16 1.51
N ALA A 103 -7.68 15.06 1.73
CA ALA A 103 -8.97 14.74 2.34
C ALA A 103 -9.87 13.87 1.44
N GLU A 104 -9.54 13.81 0.16
CA GLU A 104 -10.34 13.14 -0.85
C GLU A 104 -10.10 11.63 -0.88
N VAL A 105 -11.20 10.87 -0.95
CA VAL A 105 -11.15 9.42 -1.20
C VAL A 105 -11.01 9.18 -2.70
N GLY A 106 -9.91 8.55 -3.10
CA GLY A 106 -9.70 8.08 -4.47
C GLY A 106 -10.36 6.71 -4.68
N ILE A 107 -10.60 6.37 -5.94
CA ILE A 107 -11.01 5.05 -6.41
C ILE A 107 -9.77 4.29 -6.86
N LEU A 108 -9.61 3.09 -6.31
CA LEU A 108 -8.67 2.05 -6.75
C LEU A 108 -9.52 0.85 -7.19
N GLY A 109 -9.89 0.82 -8.47
CA GLY A 109 -10.82 -0.15 -9.04
C GLY A 109 -10.12 -1.14 -9.97
N ILE A 110 -10.31 -2.43 -9.71
CA ILE A 110 -9.96 -3.50 -10.65
C ILE A 110 -11.24 -4.04 -11.28
N LEU A 111 -11.33 -3.99 -12.60
CA LEU A 111 -12.44 -4.56 -13.36
C LEU A 111 -12.17 -6.04 -13.58
N ALA A 112 -13.17 -6.87 -13.32
CA ALA A 112 -13.13 -8.30 -13.55
C ALA A 112 -14.11 -8.71 -14.65
N LYS A 113 -13.75 -9.68 -15.49
CA LYS A 113 -14.63 -10.25 -16.53
C LYS A 113 -14.26 -11.71 -16.75
N GLU A 114 -15.26 -12.55 -16.99
CA GLU A 114 -15.00 -13.93 -17.39
C GLU A 114 -14.65 -14.04 -18.87
N PHE A 115 -13.60 -14.81 -19.15
CA PHE A 115 -13.25 -15.30 -20.46
C PHE A 115 -13.08 -16.81 -20.34
N ASP A 116 -13.76 -17.57 -21.20
CA ASP A 116 -13.73 -19.04 -21.20
C ASP A 116 -14.02 -19.66 -19.82
N GLY A 117 -14.93 -19.04 -19.05
CA GLY A 117 -15.34 -19.49 -17.72
C GLY A 117 -14.37 -19.15 -16.58
N VAL A 118 -13.31 -18.38 -16.84
CA VAL A 118 -12.32 -17.97 -15.83
C VAL A 118 -12.30 -16.45 -15.68
N LEU A 119 -12.40 -15.96 -14.43
CA LEU A 119 -12.25 -14.54 -14.13
C LEU A 119 -10.85 -14.05 -14.54
N HIS A 120 -10.82 -12.96 -15.29
CA HIS A 120 -9.64 -12.15 -15.54
C HIS A 120 -9.84 -10.78 -14.92
N PHE A 121 -8.72 -10.11 -14.63
CA PHE A 121 -8.64 -8.80 -14.01
C PHE A 121 -7.90 -7.86 -14.95
N LEU A 122 -8.48 -6.71 -15.25
CA LEU A 122 -7.94 -5.77 -16.22
C LEU A 122 -6.86 -4.89 -15.57
N MET A 123 -5.61 -5.31 -15.69
CA MET A 123 -4.48 -4.58 -15.13
C MET A 123 -4.03 -3.46 -16.08
N GLN A 124 -3.56 -2.34 -15.53
CA GLN A 124 -3.07 -1.21 -16.32
C GLN A 124 -1.56 -1.05 -16.16
N ALA A 125 -0.79 -1.07 -17.25
CA ALA A 125 0.58 -0.58 -17.27
C ALA A 125 0.56 0.95 -17.11
N LYS A 126 0.90 1.42 -15.91
CA LYS A 126 0.76 2.82 -15.52
C LYS A 126 2.10 3.44 -15.17
N MET A 127 2.41 4.55 -15.85
CA MET A 127 3.52 5.41 -15.47
C MET A 127 3.15 6.24 -14.25
N GLU A 128 4.00 6.24 -13.23
CA GLU A 128 3.97 7.19 -12.12
C GLU A 128 5.38 7.74 -11.88
N PRO A 129 5.52 9.06 -11.60
CA PRO A 129 6.83 9.71 -11.61
C PRO A 129 7.77 9.23 -10.50
N GLY A 130 7.21 8.69 -9.42
CA GLY A 130 7.95 8.14 -8.30
C GLY A 130 8.27 6.65 -8.39
N ASN A 131 7.75 5.93 -9.39
CA ASN A 131 8.10 4.52 -9.58
C ASN A 131 9.60 4.41 -9.94
N PRO A 132 10.41 3.59 -9.23
CA PRO A 132 11.83 3.38 -9.56
C PRO A 132 12.04 2.95 -11.02
N ASN A 133 11.12 2.12 -11.51
CA ASN A 133 11.09 1.61 -12.87
C ASN A 133 10.01 2.28 -13.75
N LEU A 134 9.52 3.47 -13.37
CA LEU A 134 8.50 4.30 -14.05
C LEU A 134 7.13 3.62 -14.26
N VAL A 135 7.07 2.49 -14.94
CA VAL A 135 5.85 1.77 -15.31
C VAL A 135 5.72 0.50 -14.48
N GLN A 136 4.59 0.38 -13.78
CA GLN A 136 4.18 -0.82 -13.02
C GLN A 136 2.71 -1.14 -13.33
N LEU A 137 2.23 -2.31 -12.92
CA LEU A 137 0.82 -2.69 -13.07
C LEU A 137 -0.02 -2.10 -11.94
N SER A 138 -0.91 -1.18 -12.30
CA SER A 138 -1.90 -0.58 -11.41
C SER A 138 -3.27 -1.23 -11.56
N PRO A 139 -4.24 -0.89 -10.68
CA PRO A 139 -5.64 -1.18 -10.93
C PRO A 139 -6.11 -0.60 -12.27
N THR A 140 -7.22 -1.14 -12.80
CA THR A 140 -7.90 -0.63 -14.01
C THR A 140 -8.17 0.87 -13.92
N VAL A 141 -8.63 1.32 -12.75
CA VAL A 141 -8.92 2.71 -12.44
C VAL A 141 -8.15 3.09 -11.18
N GLN A 142 -7.23 4.04 -11.32
CA GLN A 142 -6.55 4.69 -10.20
C GLN A 142 -6.77 6.20 -10.33
N ALA A 143 -7.79 6.72 -9.66
CA ALA A 143 -8.21 8.12 -9.82
C ALA A 143 -8.81 8.73 -8.56
N THR A 144 -8.45 9.99 -8.34
CA THR A 144 -9.07 10.84 -7.32
C THR A 144 -10.37 11.43 -7.92
N ARG A 145 -11.42 11.62 -7.12
CA ARG A 145 -12.63 12.40 -7.42
C ARG A 145 -12.36 13.73 -8.12
N SER A 146 -11.39 14.52 -7.67
CA SER A 146 -10.98 15.77 -8.32
C SER A 146 -10.50 15.56 -9.76
N ASN A 147 -9.89 14.42 -10.06
CA ASN A 147 -9.45 14.06 -11.41
C ASN A 147 -10.61 13.58 -12.29
N TYR A 148 -11.49 12.69 -11.80
CA TYR A 148 -12.54 12.11 -12.66
C TYR A 148 -13.82 12.96 -12.77
N THR A 149 -14.05 13.93 -11.89
CA THR A 149 -15.14 14.93 -12.04
C THR A 149 -14.83 16.01 -13.08
N LYS A 150 -13.75 15.84 -13.86
CA LYS A 150 -13.29 16.74 -14.95
C LYS A 150 -13.05 18.18 -14.54
N ALA A 151 -12.79 18.41 -13.26
CA ALA A 151 -12.60 19.76 -12.76
C ALA A 151 -11.37 20.45 -13.43
N HIS A 152 -10.48 19.70 -14.10
CA HIS A 152 -9.24 20.16 -14.75
C HIS A 152 -9.26 20.20 -16.29
N GLY A 153 -10.34 19.82 -16.96
CA GLY A 153 -10.31 19.71 -18.43
C GLY A 153 -9.30 18.68 -18.97
N GLY A 154 -8.78 17.79 -18.12
CA GLY A 154 -7.94 16.66 -18.50
C GLY A 154 -8.74 15.54 -19.17
N THR A 155 -8.03 14.60 -19.80
CA THR A 155 -8.62 13.41 -20.44
C THR A 155 -9.46 12.61 -19.43
N ASN A 156 -10.63 12.13 -19.87
CA ASN A 156 -11.50 11.29 -19.04
C ASN A 156 -10.71 10.08 -18.52
N VAL A 157 -10.91 9.75 -17.23
CA VAL A 157 -10.44 8.49 -16.66
C VAL A 157 -11.22 7.37 -17.35
N LYS A 158 -10.53 6.55 -18.14
CA LYS A 158 -11.12 5.40 -18.86
C LYS A 158 -11.74 4.43 -17.84
N LEU A 159 -12.91 3.88 -18.16
CA LEU A 159 -13.60 2.84 -17.39
C LEU A 159 -14.05 3.27 -15.97
N ILE A 160 -14.07 4.57 -15.65
CA ILE A 160 -14.53 5.08 -14.36
C ILE A 160 -16.01 4.80 -14.09
N GLU A 161 -16.80 4.68 -15.15
CA GLU A 161 -18.23 4.40 -15.13
C GLU A 161 -18.57 3.08 -14.43
N TYR A 162 -17.64 2.12 -14.37
CA TYR A 162 -17.81 0.85 -13.64
C TYR A 162 -17.69 1.00 -12.11
N PHE A 163 -17.20 2.14 -11.63
CA PHE A 163 -16.88 2.35 -10.21
C PHE A 163 -17.58 3.57 -9.59
N ALA A 164 -18.27 4.38 -10.41
CA ALA A 164 -18.81 5.68 -10.00
C ALA A 164 -20.22 5.97 -10.58
N PRO A 165 -21.28 5.30 -10.09
CA PRO A 165 -21.28 4.23 -9.07
C PRO A 165 -21.07 2.83 -9.68
N PRO A 166 -20.64 1.82 -8.87
CA PRO A 166 -20.59 0.44 -9.33
C PRO A 166 -22.01 -0.14 -9.47
N ASP A 167 -22.15 -1.17 -10.29
CA ASP A 167 -23.35 -2.03 -10.28
C ASP A 167 -23.36 -2.87 -8.99
N PRO A 168 -24.35 -2.69 -8.08
CA PRO A 168 -24.43 -3.43 -6.83
C PRO A 168 -24.53 -4.94 -6.99
N GLU A 169 -24.99 -5.43 -8.15
CA GLU A 169 -25.09 -6.86 -8.45
C GLU A 169 -23.75 -7.48 -8.87
N ARG A 170 -22.71 -6.66 -9.05
CA ARG A 170 -21.40 -7.07 -9.60
C ARG A 170 -20.22 -6.73 -8.70
N VAL A 171 -20.48 -6.24 -7.48
CA VAL A 171 -19.42 -5.91 -6.53
C VAL A 171 -18.84 -7.20 -5.93
N ILE A 172 -17.55 -7.43 -6.13
CA ILE A 172 -16.77 -8.46 -5.45
C ILE A 172 -16.12 -7.87 -4.19
N VAL A 173 -15.56 -6.66 -4.31
CA VAL A 173 -14.93 -5.90 -3.23
C VAL A 173 -15.33 -4.44 -3.33
N ASP A 174 -15.67 -3.81 -2.21
CA ASP A 174 -15.87 -2.36 -2.10
C ASP A 174 -15.67 -1.91 -0.64
N VAL A 175 -14.48 -1.38 -0.33
CA VAL A 175 -14.08 -1.07 1.04
C VAL A 175 -13.11 0.11 1.11
N LEU A 176 -13.23 0.93 2.14
CA LEU A 176 -12.22 1.95 2.44
C LEU A 176 -11.04 1.30 3.16
N GLN A 177 -9.84 1.47 2.63
CA GLN A 177 -8.61 1.01 3.27
C GLN A 177 -7.62 2.17 3.42
N ALA A 178 -6.93 2.20 4.57
CA ALA A 178 -5.98 3.25 4.91
C ALA A 178 -4.66 3.11 4.15
N GLU A 179 -4.03 4.25 3.87
CA GLU A 179 -2.66 4.34 3.32
C GLU A 179 -1.62 4.48 4.45
N GLN A 180 -0.35 4.75 4.14
CA GLN A 180 0.74 4.75 5.13
C GLN A 180 0.50 5.77 6.26
N GLY A 181 0.35 5.30 7.50
CA GLY A 181 0.18 6.14 8.69
C GLY A 181 1.44 6.92 9.10
N SER A 182 2.59 6.58 8.54
CA SER A 182 3.85 7.31 8.74
C SER A 182 3.96 8.59 7.92
N TRP A 183 3.28 8.67 6.76
CA TRP A 183 3.45 9.76 5.80
C TRP A 183 2.15 10.45 5.41
N PHE A 184 1.00 9.79 5.53
CA PHE A 184 -0.31 10.40 5.29
C PHE A 184 -1.05 10.68 6.59
N LEU A 185 -1.78 11.80 6.62
CA LEU A 185 -2.71 12.12 7.69
C LEU A 185 -4.12 11.63 7.36
N GLN A 186 -4.50 10.49 7.95
CA GLN A 186 -5.84 9.90 7.93
C GLN A 186 -6.36 9.74 6.49
N LYS A 187 -5.54 9.13 5.64
CA LYS A 187 -5.85 8.89 4.23
C LYS A 187 -6.37 7.48 4.05
N SER A 188 -7.48 7.37 3.34
CA SER A 188 -7.99 6.09 2.81
C SER A 188 -8.38 6.24 1.35
N ASN A 189 -8.31 5.14 0.61
CA ASN A 189 -8.87 5.01 -0.73
C ASN A 189 -9.94 3.92 -0.74
N ARG A 190 -10.89 4.06 -1.67
CA ARG A 190 -11.93 3.06 -1.94
C ARG A 190 -11.34 1.98 -2.83
N ASN A 191 -11.08 0.82 -2.24
CA ASN A 191 -10.57 -0.36 -2.92
C ASN A 191 -11.76 -1.14 -3.46
N MET A 192 -11.78 -1.38 -4.78
CA MET A 192 -12.93 -1.97 -5.46
C MET A 192 -12.51 -3.06 -6.43
N ILE A 193 -13.29 -4.14 -6.48
CA ILE A 193 -13.27 -5.13 -7.55
C ILE A 193 -14.70 -5.30 -8.02
N VAL A 194 -14.94 -5.00 -9.30
CA VAL A 194 -16.28 -5.02 -9.89
C VAL A 194 -16.26 -5.91 -11.13
N GLU A 195 -17.21 -6.81 -11.24
CA GLU A 195 -17.39 -7.67 -12.40
C GLU A 195 -18.17 -6.97 -13.51
N THR A 196 -17.89 -7.31 -14.78
CA THR A 196 -18.77 -6.97 -15.89
C THR A 196 -18.92 -8.13 -16.87
N ALA A 197 -20.09 -8.19 -17.51
CA ALA A 197 -20.34 -9.04 -18.67
C ALA A 197 -20.17 -8.28 -20.00
N ASP A 198 -20.03 -6.96 -19.96
CA ASP A 198 -19.94 -6.10 -21.14
C ASP A 198 -18.71 -6.41 -21.98
N GLU A 199 -18.75 -6.04 -23.25
CA GLU A 199 -17.56 -5.93 -24.09
C GLU A 199 -16.80 -4.65 -23.71
N VAL A 200 -15.63 -4.83 -23.09
CA VAL A 200 -14.82 -3.73 -22.56
C VAL A 200 -13.82 -3.29 -23.62
N PRO A 201 -13.78 -2.00 -24.01
CA PRO A 201 -12.74 -1.49 -24.91
C PRO A 201 -11.35 -1.73 -24.33
N LEU A 202 -10.46 -2.30 -25.14
CA LEU A 202 -9.09 -2.59 -24.75
C LEU A 202 -8.15 -1.57 -25.41
N TRP A 203 -7.38 -0.85 -24.59
CA TRP A 203 -6.30 0.02 -25.06
C TRP A 203 -4.95 -0.61 -24.73
N ASP A 204 -3.89 -0.18 -25.42
CA ASP A 204 -2.55 -0.77 -25.33
C ASP A 204 -1.95 -0.82 -23.92
N ASP A 205 -2.35 0.09 -23.02
CA ASP A 205 -1.89 0.13 -21.63
C ASP A 205 -2.63 -0.85 -20.71
N PHE A 206 -3.56 -1.65 -21.22
CA PHE A 206 -4.37 -2.57 -20.43
C PHE A 206 -4.16 -4.02 -20.87
N CYS A 207 -4.16 -4.92 -19.88
CA CYS A 207 -4.04 -6.36 -20.12
C CYS A 207 -4.96 -7.14 -19.17
N TRP A 208 -5.80 -8.01 -19.72
CA TRP A 208 -6.56 -8.99 -18.95
C TRP A 208 -5.65 -10.11 -18.48
N LEU A 209 -5.55 -10.31 -17.17
CA LEU A 209 -4.75 -11.37 -16.54
C LEU A 209 -5.62 -12.19 -15.59
N THR A 210 -5.44 -13.50 -15.53
CA THR A 210 -6.05 -14.29 -14.45
C THR A 210 -5.39 -13.95 -13.11
N LEU A 211 -6.02 -14.34 -12.01
CA LEU A 211 -5.43 -14.19 -10.69
C LEU A 211 -4.18 -15.06 -10.50
N GLY A 212 -4.09 -16.23 -11.16
CA GLY A 212 -2.87 -17.04 -11.17
C GLY A 212 -1.70 -16.33 -11.84
N GLN A 213 -1.92 -15.66 -12.98
CA GLN A 213 -0.88 -14.85 -13.61
C GLN A 213 -0.45 -13.68 -12.73
N ILE A 214 -1.41 -13.02 -12.08
CA ILE A 214 -1.13 -11.96 -11.11
C ILE A 214 -0.32 -12.50 -9.92
N ALA A 215 -0.64 -13.71 -9.44
CA ALA A 215 0.10 -14.36 -8.37
C ALA A 215 1.55 -14.67 -8.75
N GLU A 216 1.81 -15.11 -9.99
CA GLU A 216 3.18 -15.27 -10.50
C GLU A 216 3.93 -13.92 -10.51
N LEU A 217 3.29 -12.86 -11.05
CA LEU A 217 3.86 -11.51 -11.13
C LEU A 217 4.06 -10.84 -9.76
N MET A 218 3.27 -11.21 -8.75
CA MET A 218 3.43 -10.74 -7.37
C MET A 218 4.75 -11.17 -6.74
N HIS A 219 5.44 -12.16 -7.29
CA HIS A 219 6.79 -12.53 -6.85
C HIS A 219 7.90 -11.73 -7.55
N GLU A 220 7.58 -11.00 -8.61
CA GLU A 220 8.53 -10.16 -9.32
C GLU A 220 8.67 -8.80 -8.62
N ASP A 221 9.90 -8.32 -8.52
CA ASP A 221 10.19 -7.02 -7.95
C ASP A 221 9.48 -5.93 -8.78
N GLU A 222 8.93 -4.94 -8.07
CA GLU A 222 8.47 -3.68 -8.65
C GLU A 222 7.52 -3.83 -9.86
N THR A 223 6.72 -4.89 -9.88
CA THR A 223 5.87 -5.23 -11.04
C THR A 223 4.40 -4.93 -10.77
N ILE A 224 3.82 -5.47 -9.71
CA ILE A 224 2.46 -5.13 -9.25
C ILE A 224 2.57 -3.93 -8.30
N ASN A 225 1.97 -2.79 -8.63
CA ASN A 225 2.11 -1.56 -7.85
C ASN A 225 1.36 -1.63 -6.50
N MET A 226 1.67 -0.70 -5.59
CA MET A 226 1.10 -0.65 -4.23
C MET A 226 -0.44 -0.67 -4.22
N ASN A 227 -1.06 0.10 -5.10
CA ASN A 227 -2.51 0.21 -5.16
C ASN A 227 -3.16 -1.10 -5.63
N ALA A 228 -2.57 -1.80 -6.60
CA ALA A 228 -3.02 -3.11 -7.02
C ALA A 228 -2.88 -4.13 -5.88
N ARG A 229 -1.75 -4.15 -5.17
CA ARG A 229 -1.54 -5.04 -4.00
C ARG A 229 -2.59 -4.80 -2.90
N SER A 230 -2.92 -3.53 -2.62
CA SER A 230 -3.95 -3.16 -1.64
C SER A 230 -5.35 -3.66 -2.04
N VAL A 231 -5.71 -3.56 -3.32
CA VAL A 231 -7.03 -4.04 -3.79
C VAL A 231 -7.08 -5.58 -3.82
N LEU A 232 -6.03 -6.22 -4.31
CA LEU A 232 -5.93 -7.68 -4.41
C LEU A 232 -5.92 -8.37 -3.04
N SER A 233 -5.37 -7.72 -2.00
CA SER A 233 -5.41 -8.28 -0.63
C SER A 233 -6.82 -8.41 -0.07
N CYS A 234 -7.80 -7.72 -0.66
CA CYS A 234 -9.20 -7.72 -0.22
C CYS A 234 -10.04 -8.81 -0.91
N LEU A 235 -9.46 -9.63 -1.78
CA LEU A 235 -10.17 -10.71 -2.46
C LEU A 235 -10.73 -11.73 -1.45
N PRO A 236 -11.99 -12.16 -1.59
CA PRO A 236 -12.62 -13.10 -0.66
C PRO A 236 -12.20 -14.55 -0.99
N TYR A 237 -11.05 -14.97 -0.47
CA TYR A 237 -10.65 -16.38 -0.52
C TYR A 237 -11.42 -17.21 0.51
N HIS A 238 -11.67 -18.49 0.20
CA HIS A 238 -12.11 -19.45 1.20
C HIS A 238 -11.03 -19.63 2.26
N ASP A 239 -11.41 -19.52 3.54
CA ASP A 239 -10.52 -19.93 4.62
C ASP A 239 -10.48 -21.46 4.66
N LYS A 240 -9.31 -22.03 4.36
CA LYS A 240 -9.07 -23.48 4.38
C LYS A 240 -8.60 -23.96 5.76
N ALA A 241 -8.30 -23.04 6.68
CA ALA A 241 -7.80 -23.40 8.00
C ALA A 241 -8.89 -24.08 8.85
N PRO A 242 -8.59 -25.21 9.52
CA PRO A 242 -9.53 -25.86 10.43
C PRO A 242 -9.75 -25.11 11.76
N GLY A 243 -9.02 -24.03 12.03
CA GLY A 243 -9.09 -23.23 13.25
C GLY A 243 -8.04 -22.13 13.30
N ALA A 244 -7.92 -21.45 14.44
CA ALA A 244 -6.92 -20.40 14.71
C ALA A 244 -6.62 -20.32 16.22
N MET A 245 -5.46 -19.75 16.59
CA MET A 245 -5.05 -19.53 17.99
C MET A 245 -6.04 -18.64 18.74
N PHE A 246 -6.59 -17.64 18.05
CA PHE A 246 -7.75 -16.89 18.50
C PHE A 246 -8.96 -17.25 17.64
N SER A 247 -10.10 -17.49 18.28
CA SER A 247 -11.38 -17.29 17.60
C SER A 247 -11.49 -15.83 17.13
N ASP A 248 -12.30 -15.57 16.11
CA ASP A 248 -12.48 -14.20 15.59
C ASP A 248 -12.96 -13.22 16.66
N VAL A 249 -13.80 -13.67 17.60
CA VAL A 249 -14.25 -12.86 18.74
C VAL A 249 -13.09 -12.53 19.68
N GLN A 250 -12.20 -13.49 19.97
CA GLN A 250 -11.01 -13.24 20.79
C GLN A 250 -10.02 -12.32 20.08
N LEU A 251 -9.87 -12.46 18.76
CA LEU A 251 -9.05 -11.56 17.96
C LEU A 251 -9.58 -10.12 18.00
N LEU A 252 -10.88 -9.93 17.77
CA LEU A 252 -11.50 -8.60 17.87
C LEU A 252 -11.42 -8.02 19.28
N SER A 253 -11.58 -8.86 20.31
CA SER A 253 -11.41 -8.46 21.71
C SER A 253 -9.98 -7.99 22.01
N TRP A 254 -8.98 -8.77 21.58
CA TRP A 254 -7.56 -8.41 21.70
C TRP A 254 -7.28 -7.09 20.99
N PHE A 255 -7.70 -6.95 19.73
CA PHE A 255 -7.46 -5.73 18.96
C PHE A 255 -8.21 -4.51 19.53
N THR A 256 -9.39 -4.70 20.11
CA THR A 256 -10.12 -3.64 20.85
C THR A 256 -9.32 -3.18 22.07
N ASN A 257 -8.70 -4.11 22.81
CA ASN A 257 -7.81 -3.76 23.91
C ASN A 257 -6.58 -2.96 23.42
N GLU A 258 -5.93 -3.42 22.34
CA GLU A 258 -4.81 -2.69 21.74
C GLU A 258 -5.20 -1.27 21.34
N ARG A 259 -6.35 -1.09 20.69
CA ARG A 259 -6.85 0.25 20.32
C ARG A 259 -7.15 1.14 21.52
N SER A 260 -7.57 0.56 22.64
CA SER A 260 -8.02 1.30 23.82
C SER A 260 -6.90 1.68 24.78
N ARG A 261 -5.77 0.96 24.76
CA ARG A 261 -4.70 1.11 25.76
C ARG A 261 -3.64 2.18 25.42
N HIS A 262 -3.66 2.71 24.19
CA HIS A 262 -2.78 3.79 23.76
C HIS A 262 -3.49 5.17 23.79
N ASP A 263 -2.87 6.20 24.39
CA ASP A 263 -3.30 7.61 24.28
C ASP A 263 -2.41 8.33 23.26
N VAL A 264 -2.75 8.18 21.98
CA VAL A 264 -2.05 8.85 20.87
C VAL A 264 -2.83 10.08 20.43
N ARG A 265 -2.18 11.24 20.50
CA ARG A 265 -2.74 12.53 20.09
C ARG A 265 -1.96 13.08 18.92
N ALA A 266 -2.59 13.09 17.76
CA ALA A 266 -2.06 13.70 16.55
C ALA A 266 -2.82 14.99 16.22
N ARG A 267 -2.11 16.10 16.08
CA ARG A 267 -2.68 17.37 15.63
C ARG A 267 -1.92 17.93 14.44
N ARG A 268 -2.68 18.44 13.47
CA ARG A 268 -2.14 19.17 12.33
C ARG A 268 -1.58 20.51 12.78
N ILE A 269 -0.41 20.87 12.26
CA ILE A 269 0.26 22.14 12.50
C ILE A 269 0.71 22.75 11.17
N PRO A 270 0.94 24.07 11.10
CA PRO A 270 1.59 24.67 9.95
C PRO A 270 2.95 24.01 9.65
N LEU A 271 3.26 23.74 8.38
CA LEU A 271 4.54 23.12 8.00
C LEU A 271 5.74 23.95 8.44
N LYS A 272 5.62 25.29 8.45
CA LYS A 272 6.70 26.18 8.93
C LYS A 272 7.00 26.03 10.42
N ASP A 273 6.08 25.47 11.20
CA ASP A 273 6.19 25.33 12.66
C ASP A 273 6.74 23.96 13.06
N VAL A 274 7.01 23.07 12.11
CA VAL A 274 7.61 21.74 12.35
C VAL A 274 9.04 21.91 12.83
N ARG A 275 9.30 21.51 14.07
CA ARG A 275 10.65 21.46 14.69
C ARG A 275 11.45 20.27 14.17
N ASP A 276 12.78 20.35 14.29
CA ASP A 276 13.74 19.27 13.95
C ASP A 276 13.80 18.90 12.46
N TRP A 277 13.14 19.69 11.61
CA TRP A 277 13.19 19.59 10.16
C TRP A 277 13.70 20.87 9.53
N LYS A 278 14.59 20.73 8.55
CA LYS A 278 15.26 21.84 7.86
C LYS A 278 14.70 21.97 6.45
N ARG A 279 14.26 23.17 6.09
CA ARG A 279 13.86 23.52 4.72
C ARG A 279 15.00 24.18 3.98
N GLY A 280 15.53 23.50 2.95
CA GLY A 280 16.46 24.04 1.97
C GLY A 280 15.77 24.50 0.68
N ALA A 281 16.58 24.77 -0.35
CA ALA A 281 16.08 25.13 -1.68
C ALA A 281 15.48 23.94 -2.46
N GLU A 282 15.98 22.72 -2.19
CA GLU A 282 15.63 21.51 -2.95
C GLU A 282 14.86 20.48 -2.13
N ALA A 283 14.98 20.50 -0.80
CA ALA A 283 14.36 19.51 0.07
C ALA A 283 13.95 20.07 1.44
N ILE A 284 12.98 19.41 2.08
CA ILE A 284 12.71 19.49 3.51
C ILE A 284 13.15 18.14 4.10
N GLU A 285 14.07 18.16 5.06
CA GLU A 285 14.67 16.94 5.62
C GLU A 285 14.84 17.03 7.13
N HIS A 286 14.80 15.88 7.81
CA HIS A 286 15.05 15.81 9.24
C HIS A 286 16.50 16.24 9.54
N GLU A 287 16.73 16.94 10.65
CA GLU A 287 18.02 17.55 10.96
C GLU A 287 19.19 16.57 11.09
N ASP A 288 18.88 15.34 11.50
CA ASP A 288 19.78 14.19 11.61
C ASP A 288 19.73 13.22 10.41
N GLY A 289 19.06 13.57 9.31
CA GLY A 289 19.01 12.74 8.11
C GLY A 289 18.23 11.43 8.25
N ARG A 290 17.23 11.37 9.15
CA ARG A 290 16.34 10.22 9.35
C ARG A 290 14.99 10.40 8.62
N TYR A 291 14.24 9.31 8.57
CA TYR A 291 12.86 9.20 8.08
C TYR A 291 12.73 9.38 6.57
N PHE A 292 12.55 10.61 6.11
CA PHE A 292 12.27 10.90 4.71
C PHE A 292 12.65 12.34 4.37
N ARG A 293 12.56 12.67 3.08
CA ARG A 293 12.65 14.05 2.58
C ARG A 293 11.43 14.37 1.74
N VAL A 294 10.99 15.62 1.80
CA VAL A 294 10.06 16.20 0.82
C VAL A 294 10.91 16.90 -0.24
N LEU A 295 10.67 16.62 -1.51
CA LEU A 295 11.39 17.21 -2.65
C LEU A 295 10.43 17.58 -3.77
N ALA A 296 10.93 18.25 -4.81
CA ALA A 296 10.17 18.58 -6.01
C ALA A 296 10.74 17.90 -7.25
N VAL A 297 9.87 17.49 -8.16
CA VAL A 297 10.25 16.93 -9.47
C VAL A 297 9.54 17.64 -10.62
N ALA A 298 10.21 17.70 -11.76
CA ALA A 298 9.62 17.99 -13.06
C ALA A 298 9.46 16.70 -13.84
N VAL A 299 8.27 16.50 -14.42
CA VAL A 299 7.97 15.36 -15.28
C VAL A 299 7.87 15.85 -16.71
N LYS A 300 8.73 15.32 -17.58
CA LYS A 300 8.83 15.65 -19.00
C LYS A 300 8.38 14.44 -19.81
N GLY A 301 7.53 14.66 -20.82
CA GLY A 301 7.19 13.62 -21.79
C GLY A 301 8.33 13.37 -22.79
N SER A 302 8.00 12.70 -23.90
CA SER A 302 8.99 12.27 -24.90
C SER A 302 9.76 13.43 -25.54
N ASN A 303 9.17 14.62 -25.59
CA ASN A 303 9.89 15.86 -25.89
C ASN A 303 10.43 16.48 -24.59
N ARG A 304 11.72 16.21 -24.31
CA ARG A 304 12.44 16.68 -23.11
C ARG A 304 12.47 18.20 -22.92
N GLU A 305 12.14 18.98 -23.94
CA GLU A 305 12.11 20.45 -23.87
C GLU A 305 10.87 20.99 -23.15
N LYS A 306 9.78 20.21 -23.07
CA LYS A 306 8.53 20.64 -22.45
C LYS A 306 8.24 19.86 -21.17
N VAL A 307 8.21 20.56 -20.05
CA VAL A 307 7.69 20.04 -18.78
C VAL A 307 6.19 19.84 -18.93
N THR A 308 5.72 18.63 -18.64
CA THR A 308 4.28 18.29 -18.67
C THR A 308 3.61 18.73 -17.37
N TRP A 309 4.25 18.46 -16.21
CA TRP A 309 3.87 19.02 -14.91
C TRP A 309 5.04 18.97 -13.92
N THR A 310 4.89 19.65 -12.80
CA THR A 310 5.78 19.53 -11.64
C THR A 310 4.99 19.17 -10.40
N GLN A 311 5.58 18.46 -9.45
CA GLN A 311 4.93 18.15 -8.17
C GLN A 311 5.93 17.87 -7.05
N PRO A 312 5.50 17.99 -5.78
CA PRO A 312 6.21 17.40 -4.66
C PRO A 312 6.18 15.86 -4.69
N LEU A 313 7.21 15.23 -4.15
CA LEU A 313 7.25 13.81 -3.80
C LEU A 313 7.97 13.62 -2.46
N ILE A 314 7.72 12.49 -1.79
CA ILE A 314 8.43 12.06 -0.58
C ILE A 314 9.42 10.94 -0.93
N GLU A 315 10.65 11.02 -0.46
CA GLU A 315 11.63 9.93 -0.56
C GLU A 315 12.05 9.43 0.83
N SER A 316 12.17 8.12 0.99
CA SER A 316 12.70 7.51 2.22
C SER A 316 14.23 7.66 2.26
N VAL A 317 14.81 7.73 3.46
CA VAL A 317 16.26 7.79 3.65
C VAL A 317 16.97 6.45 3.40
N GLY A 318 16.22 5.36 3.25
CA GLY A 318 16.76 4.04 2.97
C GLY A 318 15.71 3.02 2.58
N MET A 319 16.19 1.84 2.17
CA MET A 319 15.37 0.68 1.87
C MET A 319 14.59 0.25 3.12
N GLY A 320 13.27 0.16 3.00
CA GLY A 320 12.41 -0.38 4.04
C GLY A 320 12.60 -1.88 4.24
N LEU A 321 12.23 -2.36 5.42
CA LEU A 321 12.15 -3.78 5.76
C LEU A 321 10.76 -4.05 6.32
N VAL A 322 10.03 -4.92 5.63
CA VAL A 322 8.65 -5.26 5.95
C VAL A 322 8.52 -6.79 5.99
N ALA A 323 8.22 -7.37 7.14
CA ALA A 323 8.21 -8.82 7.27
C ALA A 323 7.11 -9.34 8.19
N PHE A 324 6.51 -10.47 7.80
CA PHE A 324 5.81 -11.36 8.71
C PHE A 324 6.72 -12.49 9.15
N LEU A 325 6.80 -12.72 10.45
CA LEU A 325 7.19 -14.01 11.00
C LEU A 325 6.00 -14.96 10.93
N MET A 326 6.27 -16.21 10.55
CA MET A 326 5.29 -17.25 10.34
C MET A 326 5.55 -18.45 11.24
N ARG A 327 4.50 -19.04 11.78
CA ARG A 327 4.60 -20.29 12.55
C ARG A 327 3.36 -21.15 12.32
N ASP A 328 3.57 -22.46 12.24
CA ASP A 328 2.49 -23.45 12.20
C ASP A 328 2.05 -23.81 13.63
N PHE A 329 0.74 -23.79 13.87
CA PHE A 329 0.13 -24.24 15.10
C PHE A 329 -0.89 -25.33 14.78
N GLY A 330 -0.48 -26.59 14.92
CA GLY A 330 -1.38 -27.73 14.70
C GLY A 330 -1.83 -27.88 13.25
N GLY A 331 -0.96 -27.60 12.28
CA GLY A 331 -1.26 -27.61 10.84
C GLY A 331 -1.88 -26.31 10.33
N VAL A 332 -1.97 -25.27 11.16
CA VAL A 332 -2.53 -23.96 10.79
C VAL A 332 -1.42 -22.90 10.76
N PRO A 333 -1.10 -22.32 9.57
CA PRO A 333 -0.14 -21.24 9.46
C PRO A 333 -0.69 -19.94 10.06
N HIS A 334 0.08 -19.31 10.94
CA HIS A 334 -0.17 -18.00 11.50
C HIS A 334 0.97 -17.05 11.15
N VAL A 335 0.65 -15.75 11.10
CA VAL A 335 1.61 -14.65 11.05
C VAL A 335 1.60 -13.88 12.36
N LEU A 336 2.75 -13.38 12.79
CA LEU A 336 2.86 -12.55 13.98
C LEU A 336 2.55 -11.09 13.61
N ALA A 337 1.33 -10.63 13.84
CA ALA A 337 0.93 -9.26 13.55
C ALA A 337 1.21 -8.33 14.74
N HIS A 338 1.46 -7.05 14.43
CA HIS A 338 1.67 -5.99 15.41
C HIS A 338 0.50 -5.00 15.36
N ALA A 339 -0.18 -4.73 16.48
CA ALA A 339 -1.11 -3.62 16.59
C ALA A 339 -0.32 -2.30 16.69
N ARG A 340 0.00 -1.73 15.52
CA ARG A 340 0.93 -0.62 15.40
C ARG A 340 0.23 0.71 15.60
N ALA A 341 0.80 1.58 16.43
CA ALA A 341 0.39 2.98 16.58
C ALA A 341 1.29 3.92 15.75
N ASP A 342 0.74 4.49 14.68
CA ASP A 342 1.37 5.54 13.86
C ASP A 342 0.55 6.85 13.91
N GLY A 343 1.25 7.98 13.85
CA GLY A 343 0.63 9.31 14.05
C GLY A 343 -0.36 9.74 12.97
N GLY A 344 -0.33 9.12 11.80
CA GLY A 344 -1.26 9.38 10.70
C GLY A 344 -2.52 8.53 10.70
N PHE A 345 -2.63 7.54 11.61
CA PHE A 345 -3.83 6.69 11.67
C PHE A 345 -5.06 7.44 12.18
N LEU A 346 -6.23 6.97 11.74
CA LEU A 346 -7.52 7.53 12.16
C LEU A 346 -7.95 7.02 13.52
N ASP A 347 -7.74 5.72 13.78
CA ASP A 347 -8.30 5.01 14.93
C ASP A 347 -7.20 4.33 15.76
N THR A 348 -6.17 5.11 16.10
CA THR A 348 -5.03 4.78 16.96
C THR A 348 -4.09 3.70 16.42
N VAL A 349 -4.59 2.47 16.23
CA VAL A 349 -3.81 1.31 15.78
C VAL A 349 -4.43 0.63 14.56
N GLU A 350 -3.54 0.08 13.72
CA GLU A 350 -3.88 -0.87 12.66
C GLU A 350 -2.94 -2.09 12.76
N LEU A 351 -3.40 -3.27 12.35
CA LEU A 351 -2.58 -4.47 12.24
C LEU A 351 -1.52 -4.27 11.16
N ALA A 352 -0.27 -4.38 11.58
CA ALA A 352 0.92 -4.23 10.77
C ALA A 352 1.72 -5.55 10.73
N PRO A 353 2.68 -5.66 9.81
CA PRO A 353 3.68 -6.72 9.80
C PRO A 353 4.46 -6.81 11.11
N THR A 354 5.07 -7.97 11.36
CA THR A 354 5.92 -8.20 12.53
C THR A 354 7.05 -7.17 12.61
N VAL A 355 7.68 -6.89 11.48
CA VAL A 355 8.66 -5.81 11.34
C VAL A 355 8.18 -4.89 10.24
N GLN A 356 8.10 -3.60 10.54
CA GLN A 356 7.83 -2.53 9.58
C GLN A 356 8.67 -1.32 9.97
N CYS A 357 9.79 -1.13 9.29
CA CYS A 357 10.69 -0.02 9.56
C CYS A 357 11.61 0.30 8.37
N THR A 358 12.26 1.46 8.44
CA THR A 358 13.48 1.73 7.68
C THR A 358 14.65 1.55 8.66
N PRO A 359 15.48 0.50 8.53
CA PRO A 359 16.53 0.18 9.52
C PRO A 359 17.46 1.36 9.83
N GLN A 360 17.75 2.21 8.86
CA GLN A 360 18.56 3.42 8.98
C GLN A 360 18.05 4.36 10.09
N ASN A 361 16.74 4.40 10.34
CA ASN A 361 16.14 5.25 11.38
C ASN A 361 16.52 4.80 12.79
N TYR A 362 17.03 3.57 12.97
CA TYR A 362 17.30 2.96 14.28
C TYR A 362 18.79 2.68 14.51
N LEU A 363 19.67 3.02 13.56
CA LEU A 363 21.12 2.79 13.69
C LEU A 363 21.75 3.59 14.83
N HIS A 364 21.15 4.73 15.20
CA HIS A 364 21.60 5.57 16.30
C HIS A 364 21.21 5.03 17.68
N LEU A 365 20.33 4.03 17.73
CA LEU A 365 19.84 3.43 18.98
C LEU A 365 20.61 2.14 19.31
N PRO A 366 20.76 1.82 20.60
CA PRO A 366 21.27 0.52 21.01
C PRO A 366 20.29 -0.59 20.60
N ALA A 367 20.78 -1.84 20.50
CA ALA A 367 20.01 -2.94 19.93
C ALA A 367 18.68 -3.20 20.67
N GLU A 368 18.67 -2.99 21.99
CA GLU A 368 17.50 -3.22 22.85
C GLU A 368 16.38 -2.20 22.63
N GLN A 369 16.66 -1.08 21.98
CA GLN A 369 15.69 -0.02 21.65
C GLN A 369 15.26 -0.05 20.17
N ARG A 370 15.76 -1.02 19.40
CA ARG A 370 15.32 -1.23 18.01
C ARG A 370 13.94 -1.89 17.98
N PRO A 371 13.22 -1.83 16.84
CA PRO A 371 11.94 -2.53 16.72
C PRO A 371 12.09 -4.02 17.05
N PRO A 372 11.14 -4.60 17.81
CA PRO A 372 11.13 -6.03 18.08
C PRO A 372 11.31 -6.85 16.80
N PHE A 373 12.08 -7.93 16.89
CA PHE A 373 12.36 -8.87 15.79
C PHE A 373 13.16 -8.32 14.60
N LEU A 374 13.59 -7.05 14.59
CA LEU A 374 14.36 -6.48 13.48
C LEU A 374 15.62 -7.30 13.18
N ASP A 375 16.45 -7.57 14.18
CA ASP A 375 17.71 -8.28 13.99
C ASP A 375 17.48 -9.75 13.57
N LEU A 376 16.39 -10.37 14.03
CA LEU A 376 15.98 -11.72 13.62
C LEU A 376 15.65 -11.75 12.12
N VAL A 377 14.87 -10.78 11.64
CA VAL A 377 14.51 -10.66 10.21
C VAL A 377 15.73 -10.36 9.35
N LEU A 378 16.63 -9.46 9.81
CA LEU A 378 17.87 -9.14 9.09
C LEU A 378 18.82 -10.35 9.00
N GLY A 379 18.87 -11.17 10.04
CA GLY A 379 19.72 -12.37 10.11
C GLY A 379 19.08 -13.66 9.58
N ALA A 380 17.86 -13.60 9.03
CA ALA A 380 17.12 -14.80 8.65
C ALA A 380 17.83 -15.57 7.51
N PRO A 381 18.09 -16.89 7.68
CA PRO A 381 18.70 -17.69 6.61
C PRO A 381 17.72 -17.90 5.46
N ARG A 382 18.23 -17.98 4.23
CA ARG A 382 17.41 -18.19 3.01
C ARG A 382 16.47 -19.39 3.10
N SER A 383 16.86 -20.44 3.82
CA SER A 383 16.07 -21.66 4.04
C SER A 383 14.77 -21.44 4.83
N ARG A 384 14.69 -20.36 5.62
CA ARG A 384 13.46 -19.97 6.36
C ARG A 384 12.64 -18.91 5.63
N ILE A 385 13.15 -18.33 4.54
CA ILE A 385 12.44 -17.30 3.78
C ILE A 385 11.47 -17.98 2.80
N ARG A 386 10.16 -17.80 3.03
CA ARG A 386 9.07 -18.36 2.24
C ARG A 386 8.59 -17.43 1.13
N TYR A 387 8.74 -16.14 1.33
CA TYR A 387 8.51 -15.12 0.31
C TYR A 387 9.54 -14.02 0.45
N GLU A 388 10.02 -13.50 -0.68
CA GLU A 388 10.90 -12.34 -0.75
C GLU A 388 10.73 -11.65 -2.10
N ALA A 389 10.49 -10.34 -2.06
CA ALA A 389 10.54 -9.44 -3.21
C ALA A 389 10.80 -8.00 -2.75
N VAL A 390 11.27 -7.16 -3.66
CA VAL A 390 11.35 -5.71 -3.47
C VAL A 390 10.14 -5.06 -4.12
N HIS A 391 9.34 -4.37 -3.31
CA HIS A 391 8.21 -3.60 -3.80
C HIS A 391 8.41 -2.11 -3.51
N SER A 392 7.84 -1.27 -4.36
CA SER A 392 7.76 0.17 -4.13
C SER A 392 6.36 0.61 -3.70
N GLU A 393 6.31 1.74 -2.99
CA GLU A 393 5.08 2.42 -2.58
C GLU A 393 4.48 3.26 -3.73
N GLU A 394 3.36 3.98 -3.50
CA GLU A 394 2.65 4.75 -4.55
C GLU A 394 3.54 5.78 -5.26
N GLY A 395 3.92 5.53 -6.51
CA GLY A 395 4.75 6.43 -7.31
C GLY A 395 4.12 7.79 -7.62
N GLY A 396 2.81 7.98 -7.38
CA GLY A 396 2.16 9.28 -7.43
C GLY A 396 2.55 10.22 -6.29
N ARG A 397 3.12 9.72 -5.20
CA ARG A 397 3.46 10.47 -3.97
C ARG A 397 4.87 10.20 -3.46
N PHE A 398 5.41 9.04 -3.75
CA PHE A 398 6.67 8.57 -3.21
C PHE A 398 7.72 8.39 -4.31
N LEU A 399 8.84 9.12 -4.22
CA LEU A 399 9.97 8.95 -5.13
C LEU A 399 10.83 7.78 -4.68
N SER A 400 10.77 6.69 -5.43
CA SER A 400 11.58 5.49 -5.25
C SER A 400 11.61 4.96 -3.82
N VAL A 401 10.49 5.04 -3.11
CA VAL A 401 10.37 4.41 -1.79
C VAL A 401 10.16 2.93 -2.00
N GLN A 402 11.20 2.16 -1.67
CA GLN A 402 11.24 0.70 -1.80
C GLN A 402 11.34 0.06 -0.42
N ALA A 403 10.80 -1.15 -0.30
CA ALA A 403 11.05 -2.03 0.84
C ALA A 403 11.25 -3.47 0.38
N ARG A 404 12.06 -4.20 1.14
CA ARG A 404 12.16 -5.67 1.04
C ARG A 404 10.99 -6.26 1.84
N TYR A 405 10.09 -6.93 1.15
CA TYR A 405 8.91 -7.59 1.71
C TYR A 405 9.19 -9.08 1.91
N LEU A 406 9.03 -9.58 3.14
CA LEU A 406 9.38 -10.95 3.49
C LEU A 406 8.25 -11.70 4.24
N ALA A 407 8.21 -13.00 4.02
CA ALA A 407 7.54 -13.94 4.91
C ALA A 407 8.57 -14.99 5.36
N ILE A 408 8.76 -15.14 6.68
CA ILE A 408 9.87 -15.89 7.26
C ILE A 408 9.34 -16.86 8.30
N GLU A 409 9.76 -18.12 8.23
CA GLU A 409 9.48 -19.08 9.29
C GLU A 409 10.23 -18.73 10.58
N ALA A 410 9.47 -18.54 11.65
CA ALA A 410 9.95 -18.42 13.00
C ALA A 410 10.15 -19.81 13.62
N ASP A 411 11.11 -19.90 14.54
CA ASP A 411 11.21 -21.05 15.43
C ASP A 411 10.29 -20.91 16.65
N ASP A 412 10.28 -21.97 17.43
CA ASP A 412 9.42 -22.22 18.58
C ASP A 412 9.64 -21.21 19.72
N THR A 413 10.75 -20.48 19.70
CA THR A 413 11.17 -19.55 20.76
C THR A 413 10.57 -18.16 20.62
N VAL A 414 9.97 -17.86 19.46
CA VAL A 414 9.32 -16.57 19.19
C VAL A 414 7.98 -16.51 19.91
N GLU A 415 7.97 -15.78 21.03
CA GLU A 415 6.78 -15.44 21.79
C GLU A 415 6.32 -14.00 21.50
N PRO A 416 5.01 -13.71 21.37
CA PRO A 416 4.52 -12.36 21.12
C PRO A 416 4.78 -11.42 22.33
N PRO A 417 5.54 -10.33 22.16
CA PRO A 417 5.60 -9.27 23.16
C PRO A 417 4.28 -8.47 23.17
N PRO A 418 4.07 -7.57 24.17
CA PRO A 418 2.93 -6.66 24.16
C PRO A 418 2.77 -5.94 22.82
N GLY A 419 1.54 -5.87 22.31
CA GLY A 419 1.24 -5.34 20.98
C GLY A 419 1.24 -6.36 19.85
N TYR A 420 1.66 -7.61 20.09
CA TYR A 420 1.77 -8.63 19.04
C TYR A 420 0.83 -9.82 19.29
N ALA A 421 0.34 -10.41 18.20
CA ALA A 421 -0.48 -11.62 18.25
C ALA A 421 -0.27 -12.51 17.03
N TRP A 422 -0.36 -13.82 17.23
CA TRP A 422 -0.45 -14.79 16.14
C TRP A 422 -1.85 -14.78 15.53
N ILE A 423 -1.95 -14.48 14.24
CA ILE A 423 -3.21 -14.33 13.49
C ILE A 423 -3.09 -15.12 12.19
N THR A 424 -4.15 -15.77 11.72
CA THR A 424 -4.11 -16.46 10.41
C THR A 424 -4.24 -15.46 9.25
N PRO A 425 -3.67 -15.74 8.06
CA PRO A 425 -3.97 -14.97 6.85
C PRO A 425 -5.47 -14.94 6.50
N GLY A 426 -6.22 -15.99 6.84
CA GLY A 426 -7.68 -16.05 6.69
C GLY A 426 -8.39 -15.00 7.55
N GLN A 427 -7.98 -14.83 8.81
CA GLN A 427 -8.49 -13.78 9.69
C GLN A 427 -8.16 -12.38 9.18
N LEU A 428 -6.95 -12.15 8.67
CA LEU A 428 -6.60 -10.88 8.03
C LEU A 428 -7.47 -10.62 6.80
N THR A 429 -7.71 -11.63 5.96
CA THR A 429 -8.60 -11.54 4.80
C THR A 429 -10.02 -11.15 5.21
N ALA A 430 -10.57 -11.77 6.26
CA ALA A 430 -11.89 -11.42 6.78
C ALA A 430 -11.97 -9.95 7.25
N LEU A 431 -10.92 -9.46 7.92
CA LEU A 431 -10.85 -8.08 8.41
C LEU A 431 -10.72 -7.04 7.29
N THR A 432 -10.24 -7.40 6.11
CA THR A 432 -10.18 -6.46 4.95
C THR A 432 -11.55 -6.03 4.44
N ARG A 433 -12.64 -6.69 4.86
CA ARG A 433 -14.02 -6.22 4.62
C ARG A 433 -14.36 -4.94 5.38
N HIS A 434 -13.50 -4.54 6.32
CA HIS A 434 -13.63 -3.35 7.14
C HIS A 434 -12.39 -2.46 7.01
N GLY A 435 -12.59 -1.15 7.13
CA GLY A 435 -11.47 -0.21 7.19
C GLY A 435 -10.79 -0.23 8.55
N HIS A 436 -9.56 0.28 8.60
CA HIS A 436 -8.78 0.50 9.84
C HIS A 436 -8.48 -0.76 10.66
N TYR A 437 -8.46 -1.94 10.04
CA TYR A 437 -7.96 -3.15 10.68
C TYR A 437 -6.57 -3.53 10.19
N VAL A 438 -6.34 -3.55 8.88
CA VAL A 438 -5.11 -4.07 8.28
C VAL A 438 -4.42 -2.94 7.50
N ASN A 439 -3.22 -2.55 7.92
CA ASN A 439 -2.49 -1.45 7.28
C ASN A 439 -1.97 -1.83 5.88
N VAL A 440 -1.50 -0.85 5.10
CA VAL A 440 -1.14 -1.06 3.69
C VAL A 440 0.03 -2.02 3.49
N GLU A 441 0.99 -2.03 4.42
CA GLU A 441 2.13 -2.94 4.41
C GLU A 441 1.70 -4.39 4.70
N ALA A 442 0.82 -4.60 5.69
CA ALA A 442 0.22 -5.90 5.99
C ALA A 442 -0.68 -6.38 4.86
N ARG A 443 -1.44 -5.49 4.20
CA ARG A 443 -2.21 -5.81 3.00
C ARG A 443 -1.30 -6.24 1.84
N THR A 444 -0.17 -5.57 1.64
CA THR A 444 0.84 -5.99 0.67
C THR A 444 1.33 -7.40 0.98
N LEU A 445 1.76 -7.69 2.22
CA LEU A 445 2.19 -9.04 2.57
C LEU A 445 1.08 -10.07 2.50
N LEU A 446 -0.17 -9.73 2.81
CA LEU A 446 -1.32 -10.62 2.65
C LEU A 446 -1.52 -10.99 1.17
N ALA A 447 -1.44 -10.01 0.26
CA ALA A 447 -1.48 -10.29 -1.17
C ALA A 447 -0.30 -11.18 -1.61
N CYS A 448 0.89 -10.99 -1.04
CA CYS A 448 2.07 -11.83 -1.30
C CYS A 448 1.86 -13.27 -0.81
N LEU A 449 1.30 -13.46 0.38
CA LEU A 449 1.00 -14.78 0.94
C LEU A 449 -0.08 -15.50 0.12
N ASN A 450 -1.13 -14.78 -0.30
CA ASN A 450 -2.17 -15.31 -1.18
C ASN A 450 -1.58 -15.73 -2.54
N ALA A 451 -0.68 -14.91 -3.09
CA ALA A 451 0.04 -15.23 -4.33
C ALA A 451 0.93 -16.47 -4.19
N ALA A 452 1.73 -16.54 -3.12
CA ALA A 452 2.60 -17.68 -2.83
C ALA A 452 1.81 -18.98 -2.59
N ALA A 453 0.61 -18.89 -2.02
CA ALA A 453 -0.28 -20.03 -1.83
C ALA A 453 -0.95 -20.48 -3.14
N ALA A 454 -1.30 -19.55 -4.04
CA ALA A 454 -1.95 -19.85 -5.31
C ALA A 454 -0.97 -20.38 -6.35
N GLN A 455 0.16 -19.69 -6.53
CA GLN A 455 1.21 -20.00 -7.49
C GLN A 455 2.57 -19.96 -6.78
N PRO A 456 2.91 -21.02 -6.03
CA PRO A 456 4.20 -21.09 -5.36
C PRO A 456 5.31 -21.04 -6.42
N ARG A 457 6.27 -20.13 -6.27
CA ARG A 457 7.48 -20.16 -7.10
C ARG A 457 8.18 -21.50 -6.90
N GLY A 458 8.29 -22.28 -7.97
CA GLY A 458 9.10 -23.49 -7.98
C GLY A 458 10.58 -23.16 -7.76
N GLY A 459 11.19 -23.78 -6.75
CA GLY A 459 12.63 -23.75 -6.49
C GLY A 459 13.01 -23.02 -5.19
N ALA A 460 13.96 -23.51 -4.40
CA ALA A 460 15.16 -24.25 -4.77
C ALA A 460 15.53 -25.33 -3.75
#